data_AF-A0A177ZIS3-F1
#
_entry.id   AF-A0A177ZIS3-F1
#
_cell.length_a   1.000
_cell.length_b   1.000
_cell.length_c   1.000
_cell.angle_alpha   90.00
_cell.angle_beta   90.00
_cell.angle_gamma   90.00
#
_symmetry.space_group_name_H-M   'P 1'
#
loop_
_entity.id
_entity.type
_entity.pdbx_description
1 polymer ?
#
loop_
_entity_poly.entity_id
_entity_poly.type
_entity_poly.pdbx_seq_one_letter_code
_entity_poly.pdbx_strand_id
1 'polypeptide(L)'
;MSIPYKILIAKMEEELNKAKQASEASTRKAHLYTVKTLAELGVGGEELGQHVEKKEKDLTFTTPFTQQPPSKPISIPQSDPLQTEDGANGDSIFDF
;
A
#
# COMPACT_ATOMS: atom_id res chain seq x y z
N MET A 1 -3.26 -14.25 -25.09
CA MET A 1 -1.86 -14.17 -25.57
C MET A 1 -1.08 -15.27 -24.88
N SER A 2 -0.46 -16.20 -25.61
CA SER A 2 0.41 -17.22 -24.98
C SER A 2 1.85 -16.72 -24.99
N ILE A 3 2.37 -16.34 -23.82
CA ILE A 3 3.80 -16.06 -23.68
C ILE A 3 4.54 -17.40 -23.78
N PRO A 4 5.55 -17.53 -24.65
CA PRO A 4 6.34 -18.76 -24.72
C PRO A 4 7.02 -19.04 -23.37
N TYR A 5 6.85 -20.25 -22.83
CA TYR A 5 7.46 -20.67 -21.56
C TYR A 5 8.97 -20.38 -21.49
N LYS A 6 9.68 -20.54 -22.62
CA LYS A 6 11.12 -20.23 -22.71
C LYS A 6 11.45 -18.78 -22.35
N ILE A 7 10.64 -17.82 -22.80
CA ILE A 7 10.85 -16.39 -22.52
C ILE A 7 10.50 -16.09 -21.06
N LEU A 8 9.42 -16.68 -20.56
CA LEU A 8 8.98 -16.51 -19.18
C LEU A 8 10.04 -17.00 -18.18
N ILE A 9 10.57 -18.21 -18.40
CA ILE A 9 11.63 -18.80 -17.58
C ILE A 9 12.89 -17.93 -17.64
N ALA A 10 13.32 -17.50 -18.83
CA ALA A 10 14.47 -16.61 -18.96
C ALA A 10 14.31 -15.30 -18.16
N LYS A 11 13.08 -14.76 -18.09
CA LYS A 11 12.77 -13.59 -17.27
C LYS A 11 12.79 -13.88 -15.77
N MET A 12 12.33 -15.04 -15.33
CA MET A 12 12.47 -15.45 -13.93
C MET A 12 13.95 -15.57 -13.54
N GLU A 13 14.80 -16.12 -14.40
CA GLU A 13 16.24 -16.24 -14.15
C GLU A 13 16.92 -14.87 -14.04
N GLU A 14 16.55 -13.91 -14.90
CA GLU A 14 17.02 -12.53 -14.85
C GLU A 14 16.68 -11.87 -13.50
N GLU A 15 15.42 -11.97 -13.06
CA GLU A 15 14.96 -11.39 -11.80
C GLU A 15 15.59 -12.08 -10.57
N LEU A 16 15.80 -13.40 -10.62
CA LEU A 16 16.53 -14.12 -9.56
C LEU A 16 17.98 -13.64 -9.46
N ASN A 17 18.64 -13.37 -10.59
CA ASN A 17 20.00 -12.82 -10.58
C ASN A 17 20.04 -11.41 -10.00
N LYS A 18 19.06 -10.56 -10.30
CA LYS A 18 18.93 -9.24 -9.66
C LYS A 18 18.67 -9.35 -8.16
N ALA A 19 17.81 -10.27 -7.73
CA ALA A 19 17.55 -10.52 -6.31
C ALA A 19 18.81 -10.93 -5.54
N LYS A 20 19.65 -11.78 -6.14
CA LYS A 20 20.94 -12.21 -5.56
C LYS A 20 21.92 -11.05 -5.39
N GLN A 21 21.95 -10.12 -6.36
CA GLN A 21 22.85 -8.97 -6.36
C GLN A 21 22.33 -7.80 -5.52
N ALA A 22 21.05 -7.81 -5.14
CA ALA A 22 20.44 -6.74 -4.36
C ALA A 22 21.00 -6.69 -2.92
N SER A 23 21.63 -5.57 -2.58
CA SER A 23 22.11 -5.26 -1.23
C SER A 23 20.96 -5.01 -0.26
N GLU A 24 19.95 -4.27 -0.71
CA GLU A 24 18.79 -3.90 0.11
C GLU A 24 17.73 -5.00 0.16
N ALA A 25 17.26 -5.32 1.38
CA ALA A 25 16.26 -6.37 1.59
C ALA A 25 14.92 -6.08 0.89
N SER A 26 14.53 -4.80 0.83
CA SER A 26 13.30 -4.36 0.14
C SER A 26 13.37 -4.63 -1.37
N THR A 27 14.51 -4.31 -2.00
CA THR A 27 14.74 -4.53 -3.43
C THR A 27 14.80 -6.03 -3.75
N ARG A 28 15.47 -6.83 -2.90
CA ARG A 28 15.47 -8.28 -3.03
C ARG A 28 14.06 -8.86 -2.99
N LYS A 29 13.23 -8.42 -2.03
CA LYS A 29 11.82 -8.84 -1.93
C LYS A 29 11.03 -8.46 -3.17
N ALA A 30 11.22 -7.25 -3.71
CA ALA A 30 10.55 -6.82 -4.94
C ALA A 30 10.85 -7.75 -6.12
N HIS A 31 12.11 -8.09 -6.37
CA HIS A 31 12.49 -9.05 -7.41
C HIS A 31 11.88 -10.44 -7.20
N LEU A 32 11.82 -10.93 -5.95
CA LEU A 32 11.17 -12.20 -5.64
C LEU A 32 9.65 -12.18 -5.87
N TYR A 33 8.97 -11.05 -5.60
CA TYR A 33 7.56 -10.88 -5.96
C TYR A 33 7.35 -10.93 -7.46
N THR A 34 8.25 -10.30 -8.25
CA THR A 34 8.19 -10.39 -9.70
C THR A 34 8.31 -11.84 -10.19
N VAL A 35 9.26 -12.62 -9.64
CA VAL A 35 9.40 -14.05 -9.96
C VAL A 35 8.13 -14.82 -9.62
N LYS A 36 7.53 -14.58 -8.45
CA LYS A 36 6.25 -15.20 -8.05
C LYS A 36 5.16 -14.91 -9.09
N THR A 37 4.97 -13.65 -9.47
CA THR A 37 3.95 -13.27 -10.46
C THR A 37 4.20 -13.88 -11.83
N LEU A 38 5.47 -13.95 -12.27
CA LEU A 38 5.83 -14.63 -13.51
C LEU A 38 5.49 -16.13 -13.47
N ALA A 39 5.72 -16.79 -12.33
CA ALA A 39 5.38 -18.20 -12.17
C ALA A 39 3.86 -18.42 -12.19
N GLU A 40 3.09 -17.56 -11.50
CA GLU A 40 1.63 -17.58 -11.52
C GLU A 40 1.07 -17.43 -12.95
N LEU A 41 1.64 -16.49 -13.73
CA LEU A 41 1.27 -16.30 -15.13
C LEU A 41 1.55 -17.53 -15.99
N GLY A 42 2.66 -18.24 -15.73
CA GLY A 42 3.06 -19.44 -16.47
C GLY A 42 2.16 -20.64 -16.22
N VAL A 43 1.62 -20.79 -15.01
CA VAL A 43 0.73 -21.91 -14.64
C VAL A 43 -0.70 -21.69 -15.16
N GLY A 44 -0.97 -20.58 -15.85
CA GLY A 44 -2.32 -20.22 -16.30
C GLY A 44 -3.12 -19.46 -15.24
N GLY A 45 -2.43 -18.70 -14.37
CA GLY A 45 -3.06 -17.77 -13.44
C GLY A 45 -3.68 -16.57 -14.15
N GLU A 46 -4.83 -16.80 -14.80
CA GLU A 46 -5.76 -15.75 -15.24
C GLU A 46 -6.60 -15.18 -14.09
N GLU A 47 -6.35 -15.62 -12.85
CA GLU A 47 -6.90 -15.06 -11.61
C GLU A 47 -5.93 -14.05 -10.97
N LEU A 48 -5.43 -13.11 -11.78
CA LEU A 48 -4.67 -11.95 -11.29
C LEU A 48 -5.56 -10.94 -10.49
N GLY A 49 -6.73 -11.39 -10.01
CA GLY A 49 -7.76 -10.58 -9.37
C GLY A 49 -7.92 -10.79 -7.86
N GLN A 50 -7.45 -11.91 -7.27
CA GLN A 50 -7.81 -12.24 -5.87
C GLN A 50 -6.67 -12.27 -4.85
N HIS A 51 -5.42 -12.00 -5.22
CA HIS A 51 -4.33 -12.03 -4.22
C HIS A 51 -3.35 -10.86 -4.32
N VAL A 52 -3.87 -9.66 -4.59
CA VAL A 52 -3.28 -8.45 -4.02
C VAL A 52 -3.95 -8.27 -2.65
N GLU A 53 -3.50 -9.05 -1.67
CA GLU A 53 -3.61 -8.63 -0.28
C GLU A 53 -2.86 -7.30 -0.23
N LYS A 54 -3.63 -6.20 -0.31
CA LYS A 54 -3.18 -4.86 0.02
C LYS A 54 -2.68 -4.96 1.45
N LYS A 55 -1.40 -5.29 1.62
CA LYS A 55 -0.71 -5.02 2.86
C LYS A 55 -0.59 -3.50 2.90
N GLU A 56 -1.63 -2.88 3.44
CA GLU A 56 -1.64 -1.52 3.93
C GLU A 56 -0.38 -1.35 4.78
N LYS A 57 0.68 -0.85 4.14
CA LYS A 57 1.77 -0.25 4.89
C LYS A 57 1.26 1.13 5.25
N ASP A 58 0.68 1.21 6.44
CA ASP A 58 0.78 2.40 7.29
C ASP A 58 2.24 2.83 7.32
N LEU A 59 2.61 3.69 6.38
CA LEU A 59 3.85 4.45 6.40
C LEU A 59 3.55 5.68 7.24
N THR A 60 3.52 5.51 8.55
CA THR A 60 3.63 6.62 9.50
C THR A 60 5.06 7.16 9.36
N PHE A 61 5.27 8.05 8.39
CA PHE A 61 6.53 8.76 8.20
C PHE A 61 6.50 10.02 9.08
N THR A 62 6.89 9.87 10.34
CA THR A 62 7.19 11.00 11.23
C THR A 62 8.52 11.62 10.82
N THR A 63 8.47 12.73 10.08
CA THR A 63 9.61 13.63 9.90
C THR A 63 9.67 14.66 11.03
N PRO A 64 10.78 14.80 11.77
CA PRO A 64 11.01 15.98 12.59
C PRO A 64 11.46 17.13 11.67
N PHE A 65 10.52 18.01 11.32
CA PHE A 65 10.83 19.30 10.71
C PHE A 65 11.32 20.27 11.79
N THR A 66 12.61 20.55 11.82
CA THR A 66 13.17 21.70 12.55
C THR A 66 13.52 22.79 11.56
N GLN A 67 12.75 23.89 11.56
CA GLN A 67 13.19 25.27 11.29
C GLN A 67 12.06 26.25 11.69
N GLN A 68 12.36 27.11 12.66
CA GLN A 68 11.56 28.21 13.23
C GLN A 68 11.79 29.52 12.39
N PRO A 69 11.13 30.70 12.60
CA PRO A 69 10.08 31.10 13.55
C PRO A 69 8.93 31.95 12.90
N PRO A 70 8.16 32.82 13.60
CA PRO A 70 6.74 32.66 13.91
C PRO A 70 5.80 33.62 13.15
N SER A 71 4.74 33.10 12.53
CA SER A 71 3.66 33.90 11.96
C SER A 71 2.30 33.48 12.51
N LYS A 72 1.88 34.22 13.55
CA LYS A 72 0.51 34.54 14.01
C LYS A 72 -0.53 33.39 14.08
N PRO A 73 -1.08 33.08 15.27
CA PRO A 73 -2.13 32.08 15.41
C PRO A 73 -3.45 32.62 14.82
N ILE A 74 -3.97 31.96 13.80
CA ILE A 74 -5.39 32.09 13.44
C ILE A 74 -6.16 31.07 14.28
N SER A 75 -7.02 31.62 15.12
CA SER A 75 -7.93 30.92 16.01
C SER A 75 -9.07 30.33 15.18
N ILE A 76 -9.26 29.02 15.27
CA ILE A 76 -10.57 28.41 15.06
C ILE A 76 -10.74 27.42 16.22
N PRO A 77 -11.50 27.76 17.27
CA PRO A 77 -11.85 26.79 18.28
C PRO A 77 -12.71 25.71 17.61
N GLN A 78 -12.21 24.47 17.58
CA GLN A 78 -13.08 23.30 17.46
C GLN A 78 -14.04 23.37 18.65
N SER A 79 -15.24 23.87 18.39
CA SER A 79 -16.38 23.68 19.27
C SER A 79 -16.63 22.18 19.37
N ASP A 80 -16.32 21.60 20.52
CA ASP A 80 -16.86 20.30 20.91
C ASP A 80 -18.37 20.30 20.64
N PRO A 81 -18.94 19.21 20.09
CA PRO A 81 -20.38 19.12 19.88
C PRO A 81 -21.07 19.33 21.24
N LEU A 82 -21.89 20.38 21.34
CA LEU A 82 -22.69 20.64 22.53
C LEU A 82 -23.57 19.41 22.78
N GLN A 83 -23.29 18.69 23.86
CA GLN A 83 -24.22 17.72 24.42
C GLN A 83 -25.38 18.50 25.04
N THR A 84 -26.49 18.58 24.31
CA THR A 84 -27.76 19.02 24.87
C THR A 84 -28.42 17.83 25.56
N GLU A 85 -28.86 18.01 26.80
CA GLU A 85 -29.47 16.97 27.66
C GLU A 85 -30.85 16.47 27.17
N ASP A 86 -31.30 16.90 25.99
CA ASP A 86 -32.64 16.64 25.45
C ASP A 86 -32.68 15.52 24.40
N GLY A 87 -31.61 14.71 24.25
CA GLY A 87 -31.65 13.48 23.44
C GLY A 87 -32.05 13.65 21.97
N ALA A 88 -32.01 14.87 21.45
CA ALA A 88 -32.56 15.27 20.15
C ALA A 88 -31.56 15.15 18.97
N ASN A 89 -30.49 14.36 19.14
CA ASN A 89 -29.64 13.91 18.02
C ASN A 89 -30.04 12.50 17.54
N GLY A 90 -31.34 12.17 17.68
CA GLY A 90 -31.93 11.14 16.84
C GLY A 90 -31.89 11.61 15.39
N ASP A 91 -31.10 10.96 14.56
CA ASP A 91 -31.68 10.10 13.52
C ASP A 91 -30.57 9.31 12.83
N SER A 92 -30.81 8.01 12.73
CA SER A 92 -30.01 7.01 12.03
C SER A 92 -29.57 7.47 10.63
N ILE A 93 -28.26 7.66 10.43
CA ILE A 93 -27.67 7.88 9.09
C ILE A 93 -27.35 6.57 8.36
N PHE A 94 -27.47 5.41 9.02
CA PHE A 94 -27.36 4.10 8.39
C PHE A 94 -28.73 3.43 8.27
N ASP A 95 -29.60 4.06 7.47
CA ASP A 95 -30.59 3.33 6.69
C ASP A 95 -30.00 3.09 5.27
N PHE A 96 -29.03 2.18 5.22
CA PHE A 96 -28.49 1.56 3.99
C PHE A 96 -28.12 0.10 4.26
#